data_AF-A0A3D0RM65-F1
#
_entry.id   AF-A0A3D0RM65-F1
#
_cell.length_a   1.000
_cell.length_b   1.000
_cell.length_c   1.000
_cell.angle_alpha   90.00
_cell.angle_beta   90.00
_cell.angle_gamma   90.00
#
_symmetry.space_group_name_H-M   'P 1'
#
loop_
_entity.id
_entity.type
_entity.pdbx_description
1 polymer ?
#
loop_
_entity_poly.entity_id
_entity_poly.type
_entity_poly.pdbx_seq_one_letter_code
_entity_poly.pdbx_strand_id
1 'polypeptide(L)'
;ICVNNEIAAFTIGEPLTKDTFIIHVEKAFTTIHGAYNIINQQFIENEAADFTYVNREEDMGIENLRNAKLSYQPDILLEKYNARLKN
;
A
#
# COMPACT_ATOMS: atom_id res chain seq x y z
N ILE A 1 9.38 10.34 -3.53
CA ILE A 1 10.87 10.31 -3.53
C ILE A 1 11.41 10.82 -4.86
N CYS A 2 12.59 11.43 -4.84
CA CYS A 2 13.28 11.90 -6.04
C CYS A 2 14.66 11.24 -6.17
N VAL A 3 15.12 11.01 -7.40
CA VAL A 3 16.46 10.53 -7.73
C VAL A 3 17.04 11.51 -8.76
N ASN A 4 18.26 12.02 -8.55
CA ASN A 4 18.87 13.06 -9.39
C ASN A 4 17.94 14.28 -9.61
N ASN A 5 17.25 14.71 -8.55
CA ASN A 5 16.29 15.81 -8.55
C ASN A 5 15.04 15.61 -9.44
N GLU A 6 14.83 14.42 -9.98
CA GLU A 6 13.62 14.05 -10.72
C GLU A 6 12.73 13.13 -9.88
N ILE A 7 11.41 13.26 -10.05
CA ILE A 7 10.44 12.41 -9.34
C ILE A 7 10.65 10.97 -9.77
N ALA A 8 10.94 10.09 -8.82
CA ALA A 8 11.16 8.66 -9.09
C ALA A 8 9.94 7.80 -8.70
N ALA A 9 9.23 8.22 -7.65
CA ALA A 9 8.04 7.56 -7.16
C ALA A 9 7.21 8.48 -6.27
N PHE A 10 5.92 8.21 -6.20
CA PHE A 10 5.00 8.87 -5.29
C PHE A 10 3.99 7.86 -4.73
N THR A 11 3.40 8.21 -3.60
CA THR A 11 2.31 7.46 -2.99
C THR A 11 1.33 8.43 -2.33
N ILE A 12 0.05 8.07 -2.31
CA ILE A 12 -1.04 8.89 -1.81
C ILE A 12 -1.95 7.99 -0.98
N GLY A 13 -2.35 8.50 0.17
CA GLY A 13 -3.26 7.84 1.10
C GLY A 13 -3.82 8.81 2.12
N GLU A 14 -4.63 8.28 3.04
CA GLU A 14 -5.27 9.06 4.10
C GLU A 14 -5.52 8.21 5.36
N PRO A 15 -5.76 8.85 6.51
CA PRO A 15 -6.32 8.16 7.68
C PRO A 15 -7.69 7.55 7.37
N LEU A 16 -7.85 6.24 7.61
CA LEU A 16 -9.11 5.53 7.39
C LEU A 16 -9.93 5.42 8.68
N THR A 17 -9.26 5.07 9.79
CA THR A 17 -9.84 4.96 11.13
C THR A 17 -8.88 5.58 12.14
N LYS A 18 -9.18 5.50 13.45
CA LYS A 18 -8.25 5.98 14.49
C LYS A 18 -6.89 5.27 14.47
N ASP A 19 -6.85 4.03 13.99
CA ASP A 19 -5.72 3.11 14.09
C ASP A 19 -5.26 2.55 12.73
N THR A 20 -5.95 2.87 11.64
CA THR A 20 -5.63 2.40 10.29
C THR A 20 -5.44 3.57 9.34
N PHE A 21 -4.32 3.55 8.61
CA PHE A 21 -4.07 4.41 7.45
C PHE A 21 -4.28 3.61 6.16
N ILE A 22 -4.83 4.20 5.10
CA ILE A 22 -5.01 3.54 3.79
C ILE A 22 -4.12 4.16 2.72
N ILE A 23 -3.47 3.32 1.91
CA ILE A 23 -2.72 3.73 0.72
C ILE A 23 -3.57 3.44 -0.51
N HIS A 24 -3.99 4.48 -1.24
CA HIS A 24 -4.81 4.34 -2.44
C HIS A 24 -3.97 4.14 -3.71
N VAL A 25 -2.85 4.84 -3.80
CA VAL A 25 -2.01 4.83 -5.00
C VAL A 25 -0.55 4.80 -4.60
N GLU A 26 0.20 3.88 -5.19
CA GLU A 26 1.65 3.83 -5.10
C GLU A 26 2.22 3.58 -6.52
N LYS A 27 3.05 4.50 -7.00
CA LYS A 27 3.64 4.43 -8.35
C LYS A 27 5.11 4.79 -8.31
N ALA A 28 5.92 3.98 -8.99
CA ALA A 28 7.35 4.17 -9.12
C ALA A 28 7.82 3.76 -10.51
N PHE A 29 8.93 4.33 -10.98
CA PHE A 29 9.59 3.84 -12.19
C PHE A 29 10.25 2.48 -11.95
N THR A 30 9.87 1.48 -12.74
CA THR A 30 10.39 0.10 -12.62
C THR A 30 11.86 -0.05 -13.04
N THR A 31 12.40 0.92 -13.77
CA THR A 31 13.82 1.00 -14.13
C THR A 31 14.71 1.33 -12.92
N ILE A 32 14.13 1.88 -11.84
CA ILE A 32 14.86 2.23 -10.62
C ILE A 32 14.67 1.08 -9.62
N HIS A 33 15.74 0.29 -9.45
CA HIS A 33 15.74 -0.82 -8.52
C HIS A 33 15.43 -0.34 -7.08
N GLY A 34 14.49 -1.00 -6.42
CA GLY A 34 14.09 -0.68 -5.05
C GLY A 34 13.17 0.54 -4.89
N ALA A 35 12.79 1.23 -5.97
CA ALA A 35 11.97 2.45 -5.88
C ALA A 35 10.63 2.23 -5.17
N TYR A 36 9.96 1.10 -5.43
CA TYR A 36 8.74 0.70 -4.74
C TYR A 36 8.93 0.43 -3.24
N ASN A 37 10.06 -0.17 -2.86
CA ASN A 37 10.33 -0.48 -1.46
C ASN A 37 10.61 0.79 -0.66
N ILE A 38 11.43 1.69 -1.22
CA ILE A 38 11.80 2.92 -0.52
C ILE A 38 10.63 3.91 -0.46
N ILE A 39 9.81 4.06 -1.52
CA ILE A 39 8.65 4.96 -1.44
C ILE A 39 7.64 4.45 -0.41
N ASN A 40 7.44 3.14 -0.34
CA ASN A 40 6.53 2.55 0.64
C ASN A 40 7.00 2.80 2.07
N GLN A 41 8.26 2.46 2.37
CA GLN A 41 8.85 2.68 3.69
C GLN A 41 8.80 4.15 4.07
N GLN A 42 9.31 5.04 3.21
CA GLN A 42 9.43 6.46 3.54
C GLN A 42 8.07 7.12 3.74
N PHE A 43 7.04 6.72 3.00
CA PHE A 43 5.70 7.23 3.24
C PHE A 43 5.12 6.75 4.57
N ILE A 44 5.29 5.47 4.92
CA ILE A 44 4.80 4.94 6.19
C ILE A 44 5.50 5.64 7.37
N GLU A 45 6.83 5.79 7.30
CA GLU A 45 7.61 6.45 8.35
C GLU A 45 7.23 7.93 8.58
N ASN A 46 6.74 8.63 7.55
CA ASN A 46 6.47 10.06 7.64
C ASN A 46 4.97 10.40 7.76
N GLU A 47 4.08 9.61 7.16
CA GLU A 47 2.65 9.93 7.07
C GLU A 47 1.75 8.97 7.87
N ALA A 48 2.25 7.77 8.21
CA ALA A 48 1.45 6.72 8.83
C ALA A 48 2.08 6.11 10.10
N ALA A 49 3.15 6.70 10.65
CA ALA A 49 3.91 6.14 11.77
C ALA A 49 3.11 6.00 13.07
N ASP A 50 2.08 6.83 13.27
CA ASP A 50 1.22 6.81 14.45
C ASP A 50 0.05 5.81 14.35
N PHE A 51 -0.10 5.11 13.22
CA PHE A 51 -1.17 4.15 12.99
C PHE A 51 -0.68 2.73 13.27
N THR A 52 -1.55 1.90 13.85
CA THR A 52 -1.25 0.49 14.14
C THR A 52 -1.27 -0.36 12.87
N TYR A 53 -2.17 -0.02 11.93
CA TYR A 53 -2.36 -0.76 10.70
C TYR A 53 -2.20 0.13 9.47
N VAL A 54 -1.64 -0.45 8.40
CA VAL A 54 -1.61 0.16 7.07
C VAL A 54 -2.34 -0.75 6.09
N ASN A 55 -3.48 -0.29 5.59
CA ASN A 55 -4.24 -0.98 4.55
C ASN A 55 -3.67 -0.60 3.17
N ARG A 56 -3.11 -1.58 2.46
CA ARG A 56 -2.54 -1.40 1.11
C ARG A 56 -3.47 -1.89 -0.01
N GLU A 57 -4.77 -2.00 0.26
CA GLU A 57 -5.82 -2.45 -0.68
C GLU A 57 -5.62 -3.88 -1.23
N GLU A 58 -6.36 -4.26 -2.28
CA GLU A 58 -6.42 -5.62 -2.83
C GLU A 58 -5.45 -5.89 -4.00
N ASP A 59 -5.19 -7.17 -4.29
CA ASP A 59 -4.31 -7.60 -5.39
C ASP A 59 -5.03 -7.73 -6.75
N MET A 60 -6.35 -7.51 -6.78
CA MET A 60 -7.21 -7.65 -7.98
C MET A 60 -7.10 -9.02 -8.66
N GLY A 61 -6.62 -10.06 -7.96
CA GLY A 61 -6.36 -11.38 -8.52
C GLY A 61 -5.08 -11.48 -9.36
N ILE A 62 -4.21 -10.46 -9.34
CA ILE A 62 -2.97 -10.43 -10.12
C ILE A 62 -1.82 -11.04 -9.29
N GLU A 63 -1.26 -12.15 -9.75
CA GLU A 63 -0.29 -12.96 -8.98
C GLU A 63 0.95 -12.19 -8.53
N ASN A 64 1.59 -11.43 -9.44
CA ASN A 64 2.77 -10.64 -9.09
C ASN A 64 2.46 -9.55 -8.05
N LEU A 65 1.28 -8.92 -8.13
CA LEU A 65 0.82 -7.94 -7.17
C LEU A 65 0.52 -8.61 -5.82
N ARG A 66 -0.09 -9.80 -5.83
CA ARG A 66 -0.31 -10.61 -4.63
C ARG A 66 1.02 -10.94 -3.94
N ASN A 67 2.00 -11.44 -4.69
CA ASN A 67 3.32 -11.74 -4.16
C ASN A 67 4.02 -10.49 -3.59
N ALA A 68 3.87 -9.34 -4.26
CA ALA A 68 4.41 -8.07 -3.78
C ALA A 68 3.74 -7.58 -2.49
N LYS A 69 2.46 -7.86 -2.25
CA LYS A 69 1.78 -7.52 -0.99
C LYS A 69 2.12 -8.51 0.12
N LEU A 70 2.18 -9.80 -0.20
CA LEU A 70 2.54 -10.86 0.75
C LEU A 70 4.00 -10.76 1.24
N SER A 71 4.92 -10.22 0.43
CA SER A 71 6.32 -10.05 0.85
C SER A 71 6.50 -9.07 2.02
N TYR A 72 5.52 -8.19 2.26
CA TYR A 72 5.47 -7.32 3.44
C TYR A 72 4.87 -8.00 4.68
N GLN A 73 4.55 -9.29 4.61
CA GLN A 73 4.07 -10.10 5.74
C GLN A 73 2.84 -9.50 6.44
N PRO A 74 1.69 -9.38 5.72
CA PRO A 74 0.52 -8.73 6.28
C PRO A 74 -0.01 -9.48 7.50
N ASP A 75 -0.30 -8.76 8.59
CA ASP A 75 -0.97 -9.32 9.77
C ASP A 75 -2.39 -9.81 9.45
N ILE A 76 -3.07 -9.14 8.50
CA ILE A 76 -4.47 -9.38 8.16
C ILE A 76 -4.64 -9.44 6.64
N LEU A 77 -5.21 -10.55 6.14
CA LEU A 77 -5.80 -10.65 4.81
C LEU A 77 -7.32 -10.50 4.95
N LEU A 78 -7.82 -9.27 4.79
CA LEU A 78 -9.22 -8.95 5.05
C LEU A 78 -10.14 -9.48 3.94
N GLU A 79 -10.92 -10.51 4.25
CA GLU A 79 -11.93 -11.05 3.36
C GLU A 79 -13.14 -10.10 3.25
N LYS A 80 -13.57 -9.84 2.02
CA LYS A 80 -14.74 -9.00 1.72
C LYS A 80 -15.88 -9.87 1.20
N TYR A 81 -17.10 -9.61 1.67
CA TYR A 81 -18.29 -10.40 1.36
C TYR A 81 -19.41 -9.54 0.78
N ASN A 82 -20.21 -10.13 -0.11
CA ASN A 82 -21.44 -9.51 -0.60
C ASN A 82 -22.63 -10.05 0.20
N ALA A 83 -23.32 -9.19 0.94
CA ALA A 83 -24.57 -9.54 1.62
C ALA A 83 -25.78 -9.29 0.70
N ARG A 84 -26.74 -10.22 0.69
CA ARG A 84 -28.00 -10.10 -0.06
C ARG A 84 -29.16 -10.50 0.85
N LEU A 85 -30.29 -9.81 0.72
CA LEU A 85 -31.51 -10.17 1.44
C LEU A 85 -31.92 -11.60 1.04
N LYS A 86 -32.33 -12.40 2.02
CA LYS A 86 -32.85 -13.73 1.78
C LYS A 86 -34.29 -13.61 1.27
N ASN A 87 -34.54 -14.09 0.06
CA ASN A 87 -35.90 -14.20 -0.51
C ASN A 87 -36.72 -15.27 0.21
#